data_AF-A0A523RFX3-F1
#
_entry.id   AF-A0A523RFX3-F1
#
_cell.length_a   1.000
_cell.length_b   1.000
_cell.length_c   1.000
_cell.angle_alpha   90.00
_cell.angle_beta   90.00
_cell.angle_gamma   90.00
#
_symmetry.space_group_name_H-M   'P 1'
#
loop_
_entity.id
_entity.type
_entity.pdbx_description
1 polymer ?
#
loop_
_entity_poly.entity_id
_entity_poly.type
_entity_poly.pdbx_seq_one_letter_code
_entity_poly.pdbx_strand_id
1 'polypeptide(L)'
;MILENTVKLVLDIYKYRKILPPKVSKVILGLGYTGVELISYAYDPFLGLASTLPNIIQSTNCTKIDFAGSLTDKSFKELMSWSYRPPSLEKIIGIATLNAASQHILAVKTPYR
;
A
#
# COMPACT_ATOMS: atom_id res chain seq x y z
N MET A 1 11.18 13.19 7.07
CA MET A 1 11.60 12.63 5.77
C MET A 1 10.47 12.75 4.74
N ILE A 2 10.79 12.77 3.43
CA ILE A 2 9.79 12.96 2.36
C ILE A 2 8.63 11.95 2.45
N LEU A 3 8.94 10.67 2.70
CA LEU A 3 7.94 9.59 2.77
C LEU A 3 6.89 9.81 3.87
N GLU A 4 7.29 10.31 5.03
CA GLU A 4 6.37 10.56 6.15
C GLU A 4 5.38 11.66 5.83
N ASN A 5 5.87 12.72 5.19
CA ASN A 5 5.04 13.83 4.72
C ASN A 5 4.05 13.33 3.65
N THR A 6 4.47 12.42 2.76
CA THR A 6 3.60 11.83 1.74
C THR A 6 2.47 11.01 2.37
N VAL A 7 2.77 10.14 3.34
CA VAL A 7 1.75 9.33 4.01
C VAL A 7 0.77 10.22 4.76
N LYS A 8 1.26 11.23 5.47
CA LYS A 8 0.42 12.21 6.18
C LYS A 8 -0.51 12.93 5.20
N LEU A 9 0.02 13.42 4.07
CA LEU A 9 -0.78 14.08 3.04
C LEU A 9 -1.89 13.17 2.51
N VAL A 10 -1.59 11.92 2.19
CA VAL A 10 -2.58 10.93 1.71
C VAL A 10 -3.69 10.72 2.74
N LEU A 11 -3.34 10.51 4.01
CA LEU A 11 -4.32 10.32 5.09
C LEU A 11 -5.19 11.57 5.31
N ASP A 12 -4.59 12.76 5.23
CA ASP A 12 -5.29 14.03 5.34
C ASP A 12 -6.27 14.22 4.17
N ILE A 13 -5.91 13.83 2.94
CA ILE A 13 -6.82 13.86 1.79
C ILE A 13 -8.05 12.99 2.05
N TYR A 14 -7.88 11.74 2.50
CA TYR A 14 -9.02 10.89 2.86
C TYR A 14 -9.92 11.53 3.93
N LYS A 15 -9.31 12.14 4.96
CA LYS A 15 -10.02 12.79 6.06
C LYS A 15 -10.79 14.04 5.61
N TYR A 16 -10.12 14.99 4.95
CA TYR A 16 -10.69 16.31 4.64
C TYR A 16 -11.53 16.32 3.37
N ARG A 17 -11.22 15.47 2.38
CA ARG A 17 -12.01 15.38 1.14
C ARG A 17 -13.22 14.44 1.25
N LYS A 18 -13.40 13.79 2.41
CA LYS A 18 -14.45 12.81 2.72
C LYS A 18 -14.51 11.67 1.70
N ILE A 19 -13.34 11.19 1.27
CA ILE A 19 -13.24 10.03 0.39
C ILE A 19 -13.45 8.79 1.23
N LEU A 20 -14.36 7.90 0.80
CA LEU A 20 -14.56 6.63 1.48
C LEU A 20 -13.26 5.81 1.40
N PRO A 21 -12.72 5.32 2.54
CA PRO A 21 -11.47 4.61 2.50
C PRO A 21 -11.63 3.24 1.80
N PRO A 22 -10.71 2.85 0.91
CA PRO A 22 -10.80 1.60 0.17
C PRO A 22 -10.42 0.40 1.06
N LYS A 23 -10.75 -0.80 0.61
CA LYS A 23 -10.36 -2.07 1.25
C LYS A 23 -9.18 -2.71 0.52
N VAL A 24 -8.34 -3.43 1.25
CA VAL A 24 -7.29 -4.25 0.65
C VAL A 24 -7.93 -5.50 0.08
N SER A 25 -7.74 -5.74 -1.21
CA SER A 25 -8.28 -6.90 -1.92
C SER A 25 -7.22 -7.98 -2.11
N LYS A 26 -6.00 -7.57 -2.49
CA LYS A 26 -4.88 -8.49 -2.73
C LYS A 26 -3.56 -7.86 -2.32
N VAL A 27 -2.64 -8.71 -1.90
CA VAL A 27 -1.21 -8.37 -1.78
C VAL A 27 -0.40 -9.43 -2.52
N ILE A 28 0.47 -9.00 -3.43
CA ILE A 28 1.25 -9.85 -4.31
C ILE A 28 2.73 -9.56 -4.04
N LEU A 29 3.47 -10.58 -3.59
CA LEU A 29 4.90 -10.46 -3.34
C LEU A 29 5.69 -11.02 -4.53
N GLY A 30 5.93 -10.18 -5.54
CA GLY A 30 6.73 -10.55 -6.70
C GLY A 30 8.22 -10.30 -6.49
N LEU A 31 9.05 -10.97 -7.30
CA LEU A 31 10.51 -10.87 -7.22
C LEU A 31 11.05 -9.52 -7.70
N GLY A 32 10.40 -8.89 -8.69
CA GLY A 32 10.75 -7.55 -9.17
C GLY A 32 9.91 -6.44 -8.52
N TYR A 33 8.64 -6.73 -8.25
CA TYR A 33 7.71 -5.77 -7.66
C TYR A 33 6.76 -6.45 -6.67
N THR A 34 6.46 -5.72 -5.61
CA THR A 34 5.39 -6.02 -4.67
C THR A 34 4.18 -5.16 -5.02
N GLY A 35 3.02 -5.79 -5.13
CA GLY A 35 1.75 -5.15 -5.47
C GLY A 35 0.76 -5.19 -4.33
N VAL A 36 -0.02 -4.12 -4.19
CA VAL A 36 -1.18 -4.04 -3.30
C VAL A 36 -2.37 -3.54 -4.11
N GLU A 37 -3.45 -4.32 -4.13
CA GLU A 37 -4.70 -3.99 -4.80
C GLU A 37 -5.70 -3.44 -3.77
N LEU A 38 -6.22 -2.25 -4.03
CA LEU A 38 -7.27 -1.60 -3.24
C LEU A 38 -8.58 -1.56 -4.02
N ILE A 39 -9.70 -1.86 -3.38
CA ILE A 39 -11.04 -1.79 -3.98
C ILE A 39 -11.89 -0.74 -3.27
N SER A 40 -12.68 -0.03 -4.06
CA SER A 40 -13.63 0.99 -3.60
C SER A 40 -14.96 0.79 -4.29
N TYR A 41 -16.06 1.20 -3.65
CA TYR A 41 -17.39 1.04 -4.24
C TYR A 41 -17.51 1.90 -5.50
N ALA A 42 -18.03 1.32 -6.59
CA ALA A 42 -18.24 1.97 -7.88
C ALA A 42 -16.99 2.38 -8.67
N TYR A 43 -15.81 1.82 -8.37
CA TYR A 43 -14.59 2.01 -9.16
C TYR A 43 -13.89 0.67 -9.44
N ASP A 44 -13.15 0.63 -10.54
CA ASP A 44 -12.22 -0.47 -10.83
C ASP A 44 -11.13 -0.56 -9.74
N PRO A 45 -10.53 -1.75 -9.52
CA PRO A 45 -9.47 -1.91 -8.53
C PRO A 45 -8.24 -1.04 -8.81
N PHE A 46 -7.63 -0.54 -7.74
CA PHE A 46 -6.44 0.32 -7.79
C PHE A 46 -5.19 -0.48 -7.38
N LEU A 47 -4.27 -0.67 -8.32
CA LEU A 47 -3.02 -1.37 -8.08
C LEU A 47 -1.89 -0.40 -7.77
N GLY A 48 -1.24 -0.56 -6.62
CA GLY A 48 0.00 0.11 -6.27
C GLY A 48 1.16 -0.86 -6.28
N LEU A 49 2.30 -0.42 -6.79
CA LEU A 49 3.52 -1.21 -6.92
C LEU A 49 4.66 -0.57 -6.14
N ALA A 50 5.55 -1.38 -5.58
CA ALA A 50 6.85 -0.97 -5.08
C ALA A 50 7.92 -1.96 -5.54
N SER A 51 9.11 -1.45 -5.89
CA SER A 51 10.21 -2.33 -6.28
C SER A 51 10.57 -3.27 -5.13
N THR A 52 10.67 -4.54 -5.47
CA THR A 52 11.10 -5.56 -4.53
C THR A 52 12.62 -5.63 -4.56
N LEU A 53 13.27 -5.25 -3.46
CA LEU A 53 14.72 -5.30 -3.39
C LEU A 53 15.18 -6.74 -3.06
N PRO A 54 15.98 -7.40 -3.91
CA PRO A 54 16.35 -8.81 -3.72
C PRO A 54 17.07 -9.08 -2.40
N ASN A 55 17.90 -8.14 -1.95
CA ASN A 55 18.63 -8.21 -0.68
C ASN A 55 17.70 -8.24 0.56
N ILE A 56 16.47 -7.72 0.46
CA ILE A 56 15.46 -7.80 1.53
C ILE A 56 14.76 -9.17 1.55
N ILE A 57 14.73 -9.86 0.40
CA ILE A 57 14.07 -11.16 0.25
C ILE A 57 15.00 -12.34 0.56
N GLN A 58 16.30 -12.19 0.33
CA GLN A 58 17.31 -13.27 0.41
C GLN A 58 17.54 -13.81 1.83
N SER A 59 17.17 -13.08 2.89
CA SER A 59 17.55 -13.40 4.27
C SER A 59 16.49 -14.11 5.12
N THR A 60 15.33 -14.51 4.58
CA THR A 60 14.23 -15.05 5.40
C THR A 60 13.54 -16.27 4.78
N ASN A 61 13.54 -17.35 5.56
CA ASN A 61 12.89 -18.65 5.34
C ASN A 61 11.46 -18.52 4.78
N CYS A 62 10.97 -19.59 4.15
CA CYS A 62 9.69 -19.73 3.44
C CYS A 62 8.40 -19.53 4.28
N THR A 63 8.41 -18.75 5.36
CA THR A 63 7.22 -18.35 6.15
C THR A 63 6.30 -17.35 5.44
N LYS A 64 6.57 -17.03 4.17
CA LYS A 64 5.89 -15.99 3.38
C LYS A 64 4.48 -16.36 2.91
N ILE A 65 4.12 -17.65 2.93
CA ILE A 65 2.82 -18.14 2.44
C ILE A 65 1.69 -17.85 3.45
N ASP A 66 1.93 -18.08 4.75
CA ASP A 66 0.94 -17.77 5.80
C ASP A 66 0.79 -16.26 6.02
N PHE A 67 1.86 -15.50 5.80
CA PHE A 67 1.86 -14.05 5.95
C PHE A 67 0.90 -13.38 4.97
N ALA A 68 0.87 -13.81 3.70
CA ALA A 68 0.11 -13.17 2.63
C ALA A 68 -1.42 -13.21 2.84
N GLY A 69 -1.96 -14.31 3.38
CA GLY A 69 -3.39 -14.47 3.64
C GLY A 69 -3.92 -13.48 4.68
N SER A 70 -3.12 -13.16 5.70
CA SER A 70 -3.51 -12.22 6.76
C SER A 70 -3.46 -10.74 6.35
N LEU A 71 -2.84 -10.41 5.20
CA LEU A 71 -2.65 -9.03 4.79
C LEU A 71 -3.93 -8.38 4.26
N THR A 72 -4.84 -9.18 3.68
CA THR A 72 -6.13 -8.68 3.18
C THR A 72 -7.10 -8.32 4.30
N ASP A 73 -6.92 -8.90 5.49
CA ASP A 73 -7.71 -8.56 6.68
C ASP A 73 -7.29 -7.22 7.31
N LYS A 74 -6.09 -6.74 6.97
CA LYS A 74 -5.56 -5.47 7.48
C LYS A 74 -6.19 -4.30 6.74
N SER A 75 -6.39 -3.21 7.48
CA SER A 75 -6.80 -1.96 6.85
C SER A 75 -5.66 -1.40 5.98
N PHE A 76 -5.99 -0.71 4.88
CA PHE A 76 -4.95 -0.06 4.06
C PHE A 76 -4.15 0.98 4.86
N LYS A 77 -4.74 1.60 5.90
CA LYS A 77 -4.04 2.53 6.79
C LYS A 77 -2.96 1.82 7.62
N GLU A 78 -3.28 0.62 8.12
CA GLU A 78 -2.34 -0.21 8.85
C GLU A 78 -1.18 -0.63 7.94
N LEU A 79 -1.47 -1.17 6.75
CA LEU A 79 -0.42 -1.55 5.79
C LEU A 79 0.42 -0.34 5.37
N MET A 80 -0.21 0.79 5.07
CA MET A 80 0.49 2.02 4.72
C MET A 80 1.40 2.51 5.84
N SER A 81 1.03 2.33 7.12
CA SER A 81 1.89 2.68 8.26
C SER A 81 3.21 1.90 8.29
N TRP A 82 3.31 0.77 7.59
CA TRP A 82 4.57 0.03 7.50
C TRP A 82 5.62 0.75 6.66
N SER A 83 5.26 1.79 5.89
CA SER A 83 6.22 2.63 5.18
C SER A 83 7.23 3.30 6.12
N TYR A 84 6.89 3.46 7.40
CA TYR A 84 7.77 4.02 8.44
C TYR A 84 8.82 3.03 8.94
N ARG A 85 8.68 1.73 8.68
CA ARG A 85 9.62 0.71 9.15
C ARG A 85 11.00 0.90 8.52
N PRO A 86 12.08 0.38 9.15
CA PRO A 86 13.37 0.21 8.47
C PRO A 86 13.22 -0.66 7.21
N PRO A 87 14.22 -0.69 6.30
CA PRO A 87 14.16 -1.50 5.09
C PRO A 87 13.78 -2.97 5.37
N SER A 88 12.58 -3.35 4.97
CA SER A 88 12.00 -4.68 5.19
C SER A 88 10.90 -4.95 4.16
N LEU A 89 10.40 -6.19 4.11
CA LEU A 89 9.27 -6.56 3.26
C LEU A 89 8.01 -5.74 3.60
N GLU A 90 7.74 -5.51 4.89
CA GLU A 90 6.62 -4.69 5.32
C GLU A 90 6.76 -3.24 4.86
N LYS A 91 7.98 -2.67 4.83
CA LYS A 91 8.21 -1.34 4.27
C LYS A 91 7.84 -1.29 2.79
N ILE A 92 8.23 -2.32 2.02
CA ILE A 92 7.89 -2.43 0.59
C ILE A 92 6.37 -2.52 0.42
N ILE A 93 5.68 -3.35 1.20
CA ILE A 93 4.21 -3.47 1.19
C ILE A 93 3.56 -2.11 1.55
N GLY A 94 4.09 -1.40 2.54
CA GLY A 94 3.58 -0.10 2.94
C GLY A 94 3.73 0.96 1.84
N ILE A 95 4.84 0.95 1.10
CA ILE A 95 5.05 1.83 -0.06
C ILE A 95 4.11 1.45 -1.21
N ALA A 96 3.92 0.15 -1.50
CA ALA A 96 2.97 -0.30 -2.51
C ALA A 96 1.53 0.12 -2.15
N THR A 97 1.16 0.03 -0.86
CA THR A 97 -0.14 0.48 -0.35
C THR A 97 -0.31 1.99 -0.50
N LEU A 98 0.72 2.78 -0.17
CA LEU A 98 0.73 4.23 -0.37
C LEU A 98 0.51 4.60 -1.84
N ASN A 99 1.16 3.87 -2.76
CA ASN A 99 1.01 4.09 -4.19
C ASN A 99 -0.41 3.73 -4.67
N ALA A 100 -0.98 2.62 -4.19
CA ALA A 100 -2.35 2.22 -4.51
C ALA A 100 -3.36 3.27 -4.01
N ALA A 101 -3.17 3.76 -2.78
CA ALA A 101 -4.01 4.79 -2.19
C ALA A 101 -3.92 6.12 -2.96
N SER A 102 -2.74 6.45 -3.50
CA SER A 102 -2.53 7.63 -4.34
C SER A 102 -3.25 7.51 -5.68
N GLN A 103 -3.22 6.34 -6.32
CA GLN A 103 -3.99 6.05 -7.54
C GLN A 103 -5.51 6.18 -7.31
N HIS A 104 -6.00 5.63 -6.20
CA HIS A 104 -7.41 5.77 -5.81
C HIS A 104 -7.80 7.23 -5.61
N ILE A 105 -7.00 8.00 -4.88
CA ILE A 105 -7.24 9.43 -4.68
C ILE A 105 -7.35 10.15 -6.03
N LEU A 106 -6.39 9.95 -6.93
CA LEU A 106 -6.36 10.59 -8.25
C LEU A 106 -7.62 10.33 -9.08
N ALA A 107 -8.16 9.11 -9.00
CA ALA A 107 -9.35 8.70 -9.74
C ALA A 107 -10.66 9.26 -9.14
N VAL A 108 -10.80 9.26 -7.81
CA VAL A 108 -12.08 9.64 -7.16
C VAL A 108 -12.28 11.15 -7.09
N LYS A 109 -11.21 11.88 -6.83
CA LYS A 109 -11.21 13.34 -6.79
C LYS A 109 -9.83 13.75 -7.21
N THR A 110 -9.64 14.41 -8.34
CA THR A 110 -8.32 14.95 -8.73
C THR A 110 -7.93 16.09 -7.77
N PRO A 111 -7.33 15.85 -6.59
CA PRO A 111 -7.29 16.84 -5.52
C PRO A 111 -6.00 17.67 -5.57
N TYR A 112 -5.15 17.39 -6.54
CA TYR A 112 -3.88 18.04 -6.86
C TYR A 112 -4.05 19.11 -7.95
N ARG A 113 -5.29 19.36 -8.38
CA ARG A 113 -5.65 20.55 -9.16
C ARG A 113 -6.14 21.66 -8.25
#